data_AF-A0A858B300-F1
#
_entry.id   AF-A0A858B300-F1
#
_cell.length_a   1.000
_cell.length_b   1.000
_cell.length_c   1.000
_cell.angle_alpha   90.00
_cell.angle_beta   90.00
_cell.angle_gamma   90.00
#
_symmetry.space_group_name_H-M   'P 1'
#
loop_
_entity.id
_entity.type
_entity.pdbx_description
1 polymer ?
#
loop_
_entity_poly.entity_id
_entity_poly.type
_entity_poly.pdbx_seq_one_letter_code
_entity_poly.pdbx_strand_id
1 'polypeptide(L)' 'MSYRRGVWERMMRERAEELALKRNLTPAQVSARTGLRIEACRHIFRRLGIPY' A
#
# COMPACT_ATOMS: atom_id res chain seq x y z
N MET A 1 -6.99 -15.99 -18.76
CA MET A 1 -7.21 -14.52 -18.83
C MET A 1 -6.74 -13.88 -17.53
N SER A 2 -5.49 -13.41 -17.51
CA SER A 2 -4.79 -12.90 -16.30
C SER A 2 -4.67 -11.37 -16.23
N TYR A 3 -5.49 -10.63 -16.97
CA TYR A 3 -5.41 -9.16 -17.03
C TYR A 3 -5.99 -8.45 -15.79
N ARG A 4 -6.84 -9.14 -15.00
CA ARG A 4 -7.55 -8.52 -13.87
C ARG A 4 -6.69 -8.36 -12.61
N ARG A 5 -5.70 -9.25 -12.38
CA ARG A 5 -4.82 -9.17 -11.19
C ARG A 5 -3.80 -8.05 -11.29
N GLY A 6 -3.14 -7.89 -12.43
CA GLY A 6 -2.10 -6.87 -12.61
C GLY A 6 -2.59 -5.43 -12.54
N VAL A 7 -3.87 -5.18 -12.84
CA VAL A 7 -4.51 -3.87 -12.69
C VAL A 7 -4.93 -3.64 -11.23
N TRP A 8 -5.47 -4.67 -10.57
CA TRP A 8 -5.86 -4.59 -9.17
C TRP A 8 -4.66 -4.37 -8.24
N GLU A 9 -3.56 -5.08 -8.45
CA GLU A 9 -2.32 -4.88 -7.67
C GLU A 9 -1.74 -3.47 -7.89
N ARG A 10 -1.78 -2.94 -9.11
CA ARG A 10 -1.34 -1.57 -9.41
C ARG A 10 -2.21 -0.55 -8.67
N MET A 11 -3.52 -0.69 -8.78
CA MET A 11 -4.51 0.19 -8.15
C MET A 11 -4.38 0.17 -6.62
N MET A 12 -4.18 -0.99 -6.01
CA MET A 12 -4.01 -1.10 -4.56
C MET A 12 -2.68 -0.55 -4.08
N ARG A 13 -1.62 -0.64 -4.90
CA ARG A 13 -0.32 -0.04 -4.60
C ARG A 13 -0.39 1.48 -4.64
N GLU A 14 -0.98 2.06 -5.68
CA GLU A 14 -1.20 3.52 -5.78
C GLU A 14 -2.04 4.02 -4.60
N ARG A 15 -3.09 3.28 -4.23
CA ARG A 15 -3.92 3.62 -3.08
C ARG A 15 -3.18 3.49 -1.74
N ALA A 16 -2.28 2.53 -1.60
CA ALA A 16 -1.43 2.38 -0.42
C ALA A 16 -0.40 3.52 -0.31
N GLU A 17 0.22 3.92 -1.42
CA GLU A 17 1.14 5.06 -1.50
C GLU A 17 0.42 6.36 -1.15
N GLU A 18 -0.78 6.57 -1.69
CA GLU A 18 -1.59 7.75 -1.38
C GLU A 18 -2.02 7.81 0.10
N LEU A 19 -2.42 6.66 0.66
CA LEU A 19 -2.80 6.56 2.07
C LEU A 19 -1.61 6.80 3.01
N ALA A 20 -0.41 6.33 2.63
CA ALA A 20 0.82 6.58 3.38
C ALA A 20 1.17 8.07 3.41
N LEU A 21 1.05 8.75 2.27
CA LEU A 21 1.41 10.17 2.12
C LEU A 21 0.36 11.13 2.73
N LYS A 22 -0.93 10.85 2.58
CA LYS A 22 -1.99 11.83 2.92
C LYS A 22 -2.49 11.78 4.36
N ARG A 23 -2.29 10.68 5.11
CA ARG A 23 -3.04 10.45 6.36
C ARG A 23 -2.22 10.07 7.59
N ASN A 24 -0.89 10.15 7.56
CA ASN A 24 -0.03 9.75 8.69
C ASN A 24 -0.43 8.37 9.25
N LEU A 25 -0.82 7.45 8.34
CA LEU A 25 -1.31 6.12 8.69
C LEU A 25 -0.12 5.19 8.88
N THR A 26 -0.26 4.21 9.78
CA THR A 26 0.76 3.15 9.90
C THR A 26 0.55 2.07 8.81
N PRO A 27 1.58 1.28 8.45
CA PRO A 27 1.45 0.19 7.48
C PRO A 27 0.36 -0.82 7.84
N ALA A 28 0.08 -1.01 9.13
CA ALA A 28 -1.01 -1.86 9.60
C ALA A 28 -2.38 -1.31 9.18
N GLN A 29 -2.61 0.00 9.33
CA GLN A 29 -3.84 0.65 8.91
C GLN A 29 -3.99 0.67 7.39
N VAL A 30 -2.88 0.85 6.66
CA VAL A 30 -2.87 0.76 5.20
C VAL A 30 -3.20 -0.66 4.75
N SER A 31 -2.59 -1.68 5.38
CA SER A 31 -2.87 -3.10 5.12
C SER A 31 -4.34 -3.44 5.35
N ALA A 32 -4.93 -2.98 6.46
CA ALA A 32 -6.35 -3.19 6.76
C ALA A 32 -7.29 -2.53 5.73
N ARG A 33 -6.87 -1.43 5.10
CA ARG A 33 -7.70 -0.69 4.13
C ARG A 33 -7.54 -1.17 2.69
N THR A 34 -6.36 -1.65 2.31
CA THR A 34 -6.07 -2.09 0.94
C THR A 34 -6.14 -3.60 0.77
N GLY A 35 -6.15 -4.36 1.88
CA GLY A 35 -6.05 -5.82 1.86
C GLY A 35 -4.65 -6.32 1.46
N LEU A 36 -3.67 -5.41 1.32
CA LEU A 36 -2.29 -5.79 1.05
C LEU A 36 -1.65 -6.42 2.29
N ARG A 37 -0.72 -7.34 2.08
CA ARG A 37 0.10 -7.90 3.16
C ARG A 37 0.87 -6.78 3.84
N ILE A 38 0.97 -6.86 5.17
CA ILE A 38 1.63 -5.82 5.96
C ILE A 38 3.10 -5.61 5.57
N GLU A 39 3.79 -6.65 5.12
CA GLU A 39 5.17 -6.56 4.60
C GLU A 39 5.26 -5.71 3.32
N ALA A 40 4.28 -5.82 2.43
CA ALA A 40 4.22 -4.99 1.22
C ALA A 40 3.99 -3.52 1.58
N CYS A 41 3.11 -3.24 2.54
CA CYS A 41 2.93 -1.89 3.08
C CYS A 41 4.21 -1.36 3.72
N ARG A 42 4.90 -2.15 4.55
CA ARG A 42 6.20 -1.79 5.15
C ARG A 42 7.26 -1.45 4.11
N HIS A 43 7.32 -2.22 3.03
CA HIS A 43 8.23 -1.97 1.91
C HIS A 43 7.91 -0.64 1.21
N ILE A 44 6.62 -0.35 0.98
CA ILE A 44 6.19 0.93 0.41
C ILE A 44 6.62 2.10 1.29
N PHE A 45 6.36 2.05 2.59
CA PHE A 45 6.75 3.12 3.50
C PHE A 45 8.26 3.31 3.58
N ARG A 46 9.04 2.21 3.62
CA ARG A 46 10.51 2.27 3.60
C ARG A 46 11.01 2.93 2.32
N ARG A 47 10.40 2.63 1.17
CA ARG A 47 10.72 3.25 -0.12
C ARG A 47 10.36 4.74 -0.15
N LEU A 48 9.27 5.14 0.51
CA LEU A 48 8.83 6.53 0.62
C LEU A 48 9.59 7.32 1.69
N GLY A 49 10.42 6.68 2.51
CA GLY A 49 11.15 7.34 3.61
C GLY A 49 10.24 7.80 4.76
N ILE A 50 9.00 7.28 4.84
CA ILE A 50 8.04 7.65 5.87
C ILE A 50 8.34 6.81 7.13
N PRO A 51 8.57 7.41 8.30
CA PRO A 51 8.72 6.68 9.55
C PRO A 51 7.36 6.11 10.00
N TYR A 52 7.35 4.87 10.49
CA TYR A 52 6.14 4.16 10.93
C TYR A 52 6.39 3.13 12.03
#